data_AF-A0A9J7LC34-F1
#
_entry.id   AF-A0A9J7LC34-F1
#
_cell.length_a   1.000
_cell.length_b   1.000
_cell.length_c   1.000
_cell.angle_alpha   90.00
_cell.angle_beta   90.00
_cell.angle_gamma   90.00
#
_symmetry.space_group_name_H-M   'P 1'
#
loop_
_entity.id
_entity.type
_entity.pdbx_description
1 polymer ?
#
loop_
_entity_poly.entity_id
_entity_poly.type
_entity_poly.pdbx_seq_one_letter_code
_entity_poly.pdbx_strand_id
1 'polypeptide(L)'
;MSAFLDFKNPTFRSFAFYCMLLVLKMFMVSIITGQLRLSTKSFLNPEDAMRHGGPEFVRSHPDVDRAVRTHRNDLENILPFILIGFFYVLSAPSPTVAAWHFRLFTAARLMHTVAYLAALKAPTRSLSYTAGLVVSISMAVQVVMTSFQTDRVGNR
;
A
#
# COMPACT_ATOMS: atom_id res chain seq x y z
N MET A 1 -26.89 -7.70 -7.12
CA MET A 1 -25.70 -6.83 -7.15
C MET A 1 -25.00 -6.69 -5.78
N SER A 2 -25.58 -7.16 -4.67
CA SER A 2 -25.05 -6.98 -3.29
C SER A 2 -24.22 -8.13 -2.70
N ALA A 3 -24.20 -9.34 -3.29
CA ALA A 3 -23.61 -10.52 -2.63
C ALA A 3 -22.06 -10.53 -2.57
N PHE A 4 -21.38 -9.86 -3.50
CA PHE A 4 -19.91 -9.82 -3.53
C PHE A 4 -19.32 -8.79 -2.57
N LEU A 5 -20.03 -7.70 -2.31
CA LEU A 5 -19.59 -6.60 -1.44
C LEU A 5 -20.30 -6.68 -0.07
N ASP A 6 -20.48 -7.90 0.43
CA ASP A 6 -21.07 -8.19 1.74
C ASP A 6 -19.97 -8.79 2.65
N PHE A 7 -19.91 -8.37 3.91
CA PHE A 7 -19.01 -8.96 4.91
C PHE A 7 -19.28 -10.43 5.22
N LYS A 8 -20.44 -10.97 4.81
CA LYS A 8 -20.71 -12.42 4.79
C LYS A 8 -19.85 -13.15 3.75
N ASN A 9 -19.42 -12.47 2.69
CA ASN A 9 -18.49 -13.03 1.71
C ASN A 9 -17.07 -13.08 2.33
N PRO A 10 -16.48 -14.28 2.50
CA PRO A 10 -15.19 -14.42 3.17
C PRO A 10 -14.06 -13.71 2.41
N THR A 11 -14.14 -13.65 1.08
CA THR A 11 -13.16 -12.98 0.23
C THR A 11 -13.21 -11.47 0.44
N PHE A 12 -14.40 -10.86 0.39
CA PHE A 12 -14.56 -9.43 0.61
C PHE A 12 -14.19 -9.00 2.02
N ARG A 13 -14.60 -9.79 3.04
CA ARG A 13 -14.21 -9.54 4.43
C ARG A 13 -12.68 -9.54 4.60
N SER A 14 -11.99 -10.51 4.00
CA SER A 14 -10.53 -10.56 4.03
C SER A 14 -9.90 -9.38 3.29
N PHE A 15 -10.43 -9.04 2.11
CA PHE A 15 -9.97 -7.90 1.33
C PHE A 15 -10.08 -6.59 2.12
N ALA A 16 -11.28 -6.30 2.65
CA ALA A 16 -11.55 -5.09 3.43
C ALA A 16 -10.62 -4.97 4.65
N PHE A 17 -10.42 -6.07 5.39
CA PHE A 17 -9.52 -6.10 6.54
C PHE A 17 -8.08 -5.71 6.17
N TYR A 18 -7.50 -6.36 5.15
CA TYR A 18 -6.12 -6.09 4.75
C TYR A 18 -5.94 -4.71 4.10
N CYS A 19 -6.92 -4.25 3.31
CA CYS A 19 -6.91 -2.89 2.78
C CYS A 19 -6.92 -1.84 3.89
N MET A 20 -7.79 -2.00 4.90
CA MET A 20 -7.85 -1.03 5.99
C MET A 20 -6.60 -1.08 6.86
N LEU A 21 -6.01 -2.25 7.08
CA LEU A 21 -4.72 -2.37 7.76
C LEU A 21 -3.60 -1.62 7.03
N LEU A 22 -3.56 -1.70 5.70
CA LEU A 22 -2.59 -0.99 4.86
C LEU A 22 -2.81 0.53 4.87
N VAL A 23 -4.06 0.99 4.85
CA VAL A 23 -4.42 2.41 4.99
C VAL A 23 -3.99 2.94 6.35
N LEU A 24 -4.29 2.22 7.44
CA LEU A 24 -3.82 2.58 8.79
C LEU A 24 -2.29 2.67 8.83
N LYS A 25 -1.59 1.72 8.22
CA LYS A 25 -0.12 1.78 8.08
C LYS A 25 0.33 3.03 7.32
N MET A 26 -0.37 3.46 6.27
CA MET A 26 -0.03 4.72 5.57
C MET A 26 -0.20 5.95 6.46
N PHE A 27 -1.27 6.01 7.26
CA PHE A 27 -1.43 7.06 8.26
C PHE A 27 -0.29 7.06 9.29
N MET A 28 0.15 5.89 9.74
CA MET A 28 1.32 5.78 10.62
C MET A 28 2.59 6.36 9.98
N VAL A 29 2.86 6.09 8.70
CA VAL A 29 4.02 6.69 8.01
C VAL A 29 3.88 8.21 7.91
N SER A 30 2.67 8.72 7.70
CA SER A 30 2.39 10.17 7.70
C SER A 30 2.69 10.81 9.06
N ILE A 31 2.24 10.18 10.16
CA ILE A 31 2.49 10.64 11.53
C ILE A 31 4.00 10.62 11.83
N ILE A 32 4.69 9.53 11.50
CA ILE A 32 6.15 9.41 11.65
C ILE A 32 6.86 10.53 10.89
N THR A 33 6.45 10.82 9.65
CA THR A 33 7.02 11.91 8.86
C THR A 33 6.88 13.25 9.57
N GLY A 34 5.69 13.57 10.11
CA GLY A 34 5.45 14.79 10.88
C GLY A 34 6.30 14.87 12.16
N GLN A 35 6.39 13.78 12.90
CA GLN A 35 7.22 13.70 14.11
C GLN A 35 8.71 13.90 13.79
N LEU A 36 9.21 13.31 12.70
CA LEU A 36 10.59 13.49 12.26
C LEU A 36 10.88 14.95 11.87
N ARG A 37 9.94 15.65 11.23
CA ARG A 37 10.08 17.09 10.93
C ARG A 37 10.22 17.92 12.19
N LEU A 38 9.39 17.64 13.19
CA LEU A 38 9.42 18.32 14.48
C LEU A 38 10.71 18.03 15.26
N SER A 39 11.13 16.77 15.35
CA SER A 39 12.32 16.38 16.11
C SER A 39 13.63 16.87 15.49
N THR A 40 13.71 16.88 14.17
CA THR A 40 14.91 17.33 13.43
C THR A 40 14.89 18.82 13.10
N LYS A 41 13.78 19.52 13.41
CA LYS A 41 13.49 20.89 12.97
C LYS A 41 13.81 21.06 11.47
N SER A 42 13.13 20.28 10.65
CA SER A 42 13.26 20.30 9.19
C SER A 42 11.90 20.45 8.52
N PHE A 43 11.59 21.68 8.15
CA PHE A 43 10.32 22.08 7.55
C PHE A 43 10.53 22.42 6.08
N LEU A 44 9.49 22.18 5.27
CA LEU A 44 9.52 22.58 3.85
C LEU A 44 8.94 23.98 3.67
N ASN A 45 7.97 24.36 4.50
CA ASN A 45 7.29 25.63 4.37
C ASN A 45 7.88 26.67 5.34
N PRO A 46 8.11 27.92 4.91
CA PRO A 46 8.63 28.98 5.76
C PRO A 46 7.79 29.28 7.00
N GLU A 47 6.46 29.23 6.91
CA GLU A 47 5.55 29.51 8.02
C GLU A 47 5.69 28.49 9.16
N ASP A 48 5.92 27.21 8.83
CA ASP A 48 6.16 26.16 9.81
C ASP A 48 7.52 26.37 10.49
N ALA A 49 8.55 26.71 9.71
CA ALA A 49 9.88 26.99 10.23
C ALA A 49 9.86 28.20 11.19
N MET A 50 9.17 29.28 10.82
CA MET A 50 8.97 30.47 11.66
C MET A 50 8.26 30.13 12.97
N ARG A 51 7.22 29.28 12.93
CA ARG A 51 6.52 28.82 14.13
C ARG A 51 7.40 27.98 15.06
N HIS A 52 8.41 27.30 14.52
CA HIS A 52 9.22 26.31 15.23
C HIS A 52 10.70 26.70 15.45
N GLY A 53 11.04 27.98 15.20
CA GLY A 53 12.24 28.60 15.74
C GLY A 53 12.96 29.58 14.80
N GLY A 54 12.65 29.61 13.50
CA GLY A 54 13.28 30.55 12.57
C GLY A 54 13.38 30.05 11.12
N PRO A 55 13.70 30.95 10.16
CA PRO A 55 13.77 30.63 8.73
C PRO A 55 14.87 29.63 8.37
N GLU A 56 15.90 29.46 9.22
CA GLU A 56 16.98 28.48 9.04
C GLU A 56 16.51 27.02 9.10
N PHE A 57 15.30 26.76 9.63
CA PHE A 57 14.71 25.43 9.66
C PHE A 57 13.93 25.06 8.39
N VAL A 58 13.90 25.95 7.38
CA VAL A 58 13.49 25.60 6.01
C VAL A 58 14.62 24.80 5.37
N ARG A 59 14.59 23.48 5.56
CA ARG A 59 15.68 22.57 5.14
C ARG A 59 15.18 21.14 4.99
N SER A 60 15.92 20.34 4.22
CA SER A 60 15.70 18.89 4.15
C SER A 60 16.42 18.15 5.27
N HIS A 61 15.94 16.95 5.58
CA HIS A 61 16.62 16.01 6.49
C HIS A 61 16.55 14.60 5.90
N PRO A 62 17.66 13.84 5.86
CA PRO A 62 17.70 12.52 5.22
C PRO A 62 16.62 11.54 5.71
N ASP A 63 16.31 11.55 7.01
CA ASP A 63 15.28 10.69 7.59
C ASP A 63 13.85 11.12 7.24
N VAL A 64 13.60 12.42 7.14
CA VAL A 64 12.31 12.94 6.66
C VAL A 64 12.12 12.58 5.20
N ASP A 65 13.14 12.77 4.37
CA ASP A 65 13.08 12.41 2.95
C ASP A 65 12.88 10.90 2.76
N ARG A 66 13.46 10.08 3.65
CA ARG A 66 13.27 8.62 3.68
C ARG A 66 11.82 8.26 4.02
N ALA A 67 11.22 8.90 5.02
CA ALA A 67 9.82 8.69 5.37
C ALA A 67 8.87 9.12 4.23
N VAL A 68 9.14 10.27 3.60
CA VAL A 68 8.40 10.75 2.42
C VAL A 68 8.50 9.76 1.25
N ARG A 69 9.71 9.27 0.92
CA ARG A 69 9.87 8.25 -0.13
C ARG A 69 9.16 6.94 0.20
N THR A 70 9.10 6.56 1.48
CA THR A 70 8.37 5.38 1.94
C THR A 70 6.87 5.55 1.70
N HIS A 71 6.31 6.69 2.09
CA HIS A 71 4.91 7.02 1.88
C HIS A 71 4.56 7.11 0.38
N ARG A 72 5.42 7.74 -0.43
CA ARG A 72 5.23 7.79 -1.88
C ARG A 72 5.18 6.40 -2.49
N ASN A 73 6.11 5.51 -2.12
CA ASN A 73 6.08 4.14 -2.61
C ASN A 73 4.83 3.38 -2.14
N ASP A 74 4.35 3.65 -0.92
CA ASP A 74 3.08 3.12 -0.45
C ASP A 74 1.90 3.58 -1.32
N LEU A 75 1.81 4.85 -1.70
CA LEU A 75 0.80 5.35 -2.63
C LEU A 75 0.87 4.66 -3.99
N GLU A 76 2.08 4.52 -4.54
CA GLU A 76 2.32 3.89 -5.85
C GLU A 76 2.00 2.38 -5.88
N ASN A 77 1.86 1.71 -4.73
CA ASN A 77 1.65 0.25 -4.66
C ASN A 77 0.32 -0.15 -4.00
N ILE A 78 -0.04 0.47 -2.88
CA ILE A 78 -1.24 0.13 -2.11
C ILE A 78 -2.49 0.61 -2.85
N LEU A 79 -2.48 1.79 -3.48
CA LEU A 79 -3.66 2.25 -4.23
C LEU A 79 -3.96 1.35 -5.44
N PRO A 80 -2.98 0.97 -6.29
CA PRO A 80 -3.23 -0.03 -7.33
C PRO A 80 -3.68 -1.38 -6.77
N PHE A 81 -3.10 -1.85 -5.66
CA PHE A 81 -3.53 -3.10 -5.04
C PHE A 81 -4.99 -3.06 -4.56
N ILE A 82 -5.44 -1.96 -3.95
CA ILE A 82 -6.84 -1.79 -3.55
C ILE A 82 -7.74 -1.84 -4.78
N LEU A 83 -7.37 -1.14 -5.86
CA LEU A 83 -8.15 -1.13 -7.10
C LEU A 83 -8.22 -2.52 -7.77
N ILE A 84 -7.06 -3.17 -7.93
CA ILE A 84 -6.95 -4.52 -8.49
C ILE A 84 -7.73 -5.52 -7.62
N GLY A 85 -7.53 -5.45 -6.30
CA GLY A 85 -8.18 -6.33 -5.34
C GLY A 85 -9.70 -6.18 -5.34
N PHE A 86 -10.21 -4.97 -5.55
CA PHE A 86 -11.65 -4.73 -5.72
C PHE A 86 -12.21 -5.49 -6.92
N PHE A 87 -11.61 -5.35 -8.11
CA PHE A 87 -12.04 -6.10 -9.29
C PHE A 87 -11.78 -7.61 -9.16
N TYR A 88 -10.74 -7.99 -8.45
CA TYR A 88 -10.42 -9.38 -8.16
C TYR A 88 -11.50 -10.02 -7.29
N VAL A 89 -12.04 -9.33 -6.26
CA VAL A 89 -13.18 -9.83 -5.48
C VAL A 89 -14.42 -10.04 -6.36
N LEU A 90 -14.68 -9.12 -7.29
CA LEU A 90 -15.80 -9.21 -8.24
C LEU A 90 -15.65 -10.36 -9.25
N SER A 91 -14.42 -10.84 -9.46
CA SER A 91 -14.12 -11.99 -10.32
C SER A 91 -14.41 -13.34 -9.67
N ALA A 92 -15.06 -13.36 -8.50
CA ALA A 92 -15.43 -14.56 -7.74
C ALA A 92 -14.30 -15.59 -7.55
N PRO A 93 -13.10 -15.20 -7.09
CA PRO A 93 -11.97 -16.10 -6.95
C PRO A 93 -12.17 -17.07 -5.80
N SER A 94 -11.38 -18.14 -5.78
CA SER A 94 -11.30 -19.03 -4.62
C SER A 94 -10.94 -18.23 -3.34
N PRO A 95 -11.75 -18.32 -2.26
CA PRO A 95 -11.51 -17.56 -1.03
C PRO A 95 -10.12 -17.80 -0.42
N THR A 96 -9.64 -19.04 -0.47
CA THR A 96 -8.32 -19.41 0.04
C THR A 96 -7.21 -18.73 -0.74
N VAL A 97 -7.29 -18.74 -2.07
CA VAL A 97 -6.30 -18.12 -2.95
C VAL A 97 -6.30 -16.60 -2.76
N ALA A 98 -7.47 -15.98 -2.69
CA ALA A 98 -7.59 -14.56 -2.46
C ALA A 98 -7.01 -14.13 -1.10
N ALA A 99 -7.32 -14.87 -0.02
CA ALA A 99 -6.76 -14.60 1.30
C ALA A 99 -5.22 -14.64 1.30
N TRP A 100 -4.61 -15.58 0.56
CA TRP A 100 -3.16 -15.64 0.43
C TRP A 100 -2.57 -14.46 -0.35
N HIS A 101 -3.20 -14.01 -1.44
CA HIS A 101 -2.76 -12.80 -2.14
C HIS A 101 -2.78 -11.59 -1.20
N PHE A 102 -3.87 -11.38 -0.46
CA PHE A 102 -3.97 -10.24 0.45
C PHE A 102 -2.97 -10.30 1.61
N ARG A 103 -2.74 -11.49 2.18
CA ARG A 103 -1.73 -11.72 3.22
C ARG A 103 -0.32 -11.44 2.74
N LEU A 104 0.07 -12.03 1.61
CA LEU A 104 1.41 -11.90 1.05
C LEU A 104 1.71 -10.46 0.66
N PHE A 105 0.77 -9.78 0.00
CA PHE A 105 0.92 -8.36 -0.31
C PHE A 105 1.09 -7.54 0.96
N THR A 106 0.23 -7.73 1.95
CA THR A 106 0.29 -6.98 3.21
C THR A 106 1.61 -7.20 3.94
N ALA A 107 2.04 -8.45 4.09
CA ALA A 107 3.32 -8.78 4.72
C ALA A 107 4.50 -8.16 3.99
N ALA A 108 4.50 -8.23 2.65
CA ALA A 108 5.51 -7.60 1.81
C ALA A 108 5.55 -6.07 2.01
N ARG A 109 4.41 -5.40 2.10
CA ARG A 109 4.34 -3.94 2.34
C ARG A 109 4.80 -3.56 3.74
N LEU A 110 4.44 -4.33 4.76
CA LEU A 110 4.93 -4.08 6.13
C LEU A 110 6.45 -4.23 6.20
N MET A 111 7.00 -5.31 5.64
CA MET A 111 8.45 -5.51 5.54
C MET A 111 9.14 -4.40 4.74
N HIS A 112 8.53 -3.95 3.64
CA HIS A 112 9.07 -2.85 2.84
C HIS A 112 9.15 -1.55 3.66
N THR A 113 8.07 -1.17 4.36
CA THR A 113 8.05 0.02 5.23
C THR A 113 9.12 -0.08 6.33
N VAL A 114 9.22 -1.22 7.03
CA VAL A 114 10.24 -1.43 8.06
C VAL A 114 11.65 -1.35 7.48
N ALA A 115 11.91 -2.04 6.36
CA ALA A 115 13.21 -2.02 5.70
C ALA A 115 13.63 -0.63 5.24
N TYR A 116 12.66 0.18 4.78
CA TYR A 116 12.90 1.53 4.31
C TYR A 116 13.25 2.47 5.47
N LEU A 117 12.41 2.50 6.51
CA LEU A 117 12.55 3.41 7.66
C LEU A 117 13.74 3.03 8.56
N ALA A 118 13.95 1.75 8.84
CA ALA A 118 15.06 1.26 9.66
C ALA A 118 16.39 1.13 8.89
N ALA A 119 16.44 1.58 7.63
CA ALA A 119 17.62 1.51 6.77
C ALA A 119 18.28 0.12 6.73
N LEU A 120 17.47 -0.94 6.66
CA LEU A 120 17.99 -2.31 6.62
C LEU A 120 18.87 -2.54 5.40
N LYS A 121 19.88 -3.41 5.56
CA LYS A 121 20.84 -3.74 4.49
C LYS A 121 20.11 -4.25 3.24
N ALA A 122 20.57 -3.83 2.07
CA ALA A 122 20.11 -4.40 0.81
C ALA A 122 20.37 -5.93 0.80
N PRO A 123 19.48 -6.74 0.20
CA PRO A 123 18.40 -6.38 -0.72
C PRO A 123 16.98 -6.38 -0.10
N THR A 124 16.82 -6.36 1.23
CA THR A 124 15.53 -6.58 1.92
C THR A 124 14.37 -5.72 1.40
N ARG A 125 14.63 -4.42 1.18
CA ARG A 125 13.65 -3.48 0.60
C ARG A 125 13.24 -3.90 -0.82
N SER A 126 14.21 -4.19 -1.68
CA SER A 126 13.93 -4.53 -3.08
C SER A 126 13.21 -5.87 -3.22
N LEU A 127 13.56 -6.86 -2.39
CA LEU A 127 12.88 -8.15 -2.36
C LEU A 127 11.42 -8.02 -1.88
N SER A 128 11.19 -7.28 -0.80
CA SER A 128 9.83 -7.03 -0.31
C SER A 128 8.98 -6.24 -1.32
N TYR A 129 9.55 -5.25 -2.01
CA TYR A 129 8.89 -4.58 -3.13
C TYR A 129 8.49 -5.57 -4.24
N THR A 130 9.44 -6.40 -4.68
CA THR A 130 9.23 -7.37 -5.77
C THR A 130 8.16 -8.39 -5.41
N ALA A 131 8.15 -8.89 -4.17
CA ALA A 131 7.12 -9.80 -3.69
C ALA A 131 5.71 -9.19 -3.77
N GLY A 132 5.57 -7.92 -3.36
CA GLY A 132 4.29 -7.20 -3.49
C GLY A 132 3.87 -7.01 -4.95
N LEU A 133 4.82 -6.66 -5.82
CA LEU A 133 4.56 -6.47 -7.24
C LEU A 133 4.07 -7.76 -7.92
N VAL A 134 4.70 -8.90 -7.66
CA VAL A 134 4.30 -10.21 -8.21
C VAL A 134 2.87 -10.55 -7.80
N VAL A 135 2.49 -10.30 -6.55
CA VAL A 135 1.13 -10.53 -6.07
C VAL A 135 0.11 -9.65 -6.81
N SER A 136 0.40 -8.36 -6.98
CA SER A 136 -0.48 -7.44 -7.73
C SER A 136 -0.62 -7.85 -9.20
N ILE A 137 0.48 -8.24 -9.85
CA ILE A 137 0.46 -8.72 -11.24
C ILE A 137 -0.39 -9.98 -11.36
N SER A 138 -0.21 -10.95 -10.45
CA SER A 138 -1.00 -12.19 -10.43
C SER A 138 -2.50 -11.92 -10.40
N MET A 139 -2.96 -11.03 -9.51
CA MET A 139 -4.38 -10.67 -9.44
C MET A 139 -4.85 -9.91 -10.68
N ALA A 140 -4.06 -8.95 -11.17
CA ALA A 140 -4.43 -8.15 -12.34
C ALA A 140 -4.58 -9.03 -13.59
N VAL A 141 -3.67 -9.98 -13.81
CA VAL A 141 -3.73 -10.94 -14.92
C VAL A 141 -5.00 -11.79 -14.82
N GLN A 142 -5.36 -12.27 -13.62
CA GLN A 142 -6.58 -13.05 -13.42
C GLN A 142 -7.84 -12.22 -13.70
N VAL A 143 -7.90 -10.96 -13.25
CA VAL A 143 -9.03 -10.05 -13.56
C VAL A 143 -9.17 -9.87 -15.07
N VAL A 144 -8.06 -9.63 -15.78
CA VAL A 144 -8.05 -9.48 -17.24
C VAL A 144 -8.55 -10.75 -17.92
N MET A 145 -8.04 -11.92 -17.52
CA MET A 145 -8.48 -13.21 -18.08
C MET A 145 -9.98 -13.46 -17.86
N THR A 146 -10.48 -13.19 -16.65
CA THR A 146 -11.91 -13.35 -16.34
C THR A 146 -12.77 -12.44 -17.19
N SER A 147 -12.37 -11.17 -17.38
CA SER A 147 -13.13 -10.21 -18.19
C SER A 147 -13.32 -10.68 -19.64
N PHE A 148 -12.27 -11.22 -20.27
CA PHE A 148 -12.35 -11.75 -21.65
C PHE A 148 -13.15 -13.05 -21.77
N GLN A 149 -13.23 -13.85 -20.72
CA GLN A 149 -14.00 -15.10 -20.73
C GLN A 149 -15.49 -14.84 -20.63
N THR A 150 -15.91 -13.82 -19.86
CA THR A 150 -17.31 -13.41 -19.75
C THR A 150 -17.91 -13.08 -21.12
N ASP A 151 -17.16 -12.41 -21.98
CA ASP A 151 -17.61 -12.04 -23.34
C ASP A 151 -17.85 -13.27 -24.24
N ARG A 152 -17.15 -14.39 -24.00
CA ARG A 152 -17.29 -15.60 -24.82
C ARG A 152 -18.47 -16.49 -24.41
N VAL A 153 -18.90 -16.42 -23.15
CA VAL A 153 -20.01 -17.21 -22.62
C VAL A 153 -21.35 -16.50 -22.87
N GLY A 154 -21.38 -15.16 -22.90
CA GLY A 154 -22.58 -14.38 -23.21
C GLY A 154 -22.93 -14.30 -24.71
N ASN A 155 -22.09 -14.84 -25.60
CA ASN A 155 -22.27 -14.80 -27.06
C ASN A 155 -22.51 -16.20 -27.67
N ARG A 156 -23.03 -17.13 -26.85
CA ARG A 156 -23.59 -18.43 -27.24
C ARG A 156 -24.98 -18.57 -26.63
#